data_AF-A0A7V0Y4D9-F1
#
_entry.id   AF-A0A7V0Y4D9-F1
#
_cell.length_a   1.000
_cell.length_b   1.000
_cell.length_c   1.000
_cell.angle_alpha   90.00
_cell.angle_beta   90.00
_cell.angle_gamma   90.00
#
_symmetry.space_group_name_H-M   'P 1'
#
loop_
_entity.id
_entity.type
_entity.pdbx_description
1 polymer ?
#
loop_
_entity_poly.entity_id
_entity_poly.type
_entity_poly.pdbx_seq_one_letter_code
_entity_poly.pdbx_strand_id
1 'polypeptide(L)' 'MFLYGSNMSNSDSHNTYPLPTLLIGGAGGKLTGGRHLELPRPTPIANLHLTLLGMLGIERETFGDSTGTIAL' A
#
# COMPACT_ATOMS: atom_id res chain seq x y z
N MET A 1 9.44 5.88 -7.70
CA MET A 1 8.54 4.80 -7.28
C MET A 1 7.14 5.24 -7.62
N PHE A 2 6.32 4.38 -8.23
CA PHE A 2 4.97 4.70 -8.66
C PHE A 2 3.98 3.72 -8.05
N LEU A 3 2.90 4.24 -7.48
CA LEU A 3 1.75 3.46 -7.04
C LEU A 3 0.67 3.58 -8.11
N TYR A 4 0.19 2.44 -8.62
CA TYR A 4 -0.84 2.39 -9.66
C TYR A 4 -1.97 1.44 -9.25
N GLY A 5 -3.20 1.94 -9.31
CA GLY A 5 -4.40 1.19 -8.95
C GLY A 5 -5.58 2.13 -8.70
N SER A 6 -6.76 1.54 -8.55
CA SER A 6 -7.93 2.25 -8.04
C SER A 6 -7.96 2.09 -6.52
N ASN A 7 -8.30 3.14 -5.78
CA ASN A 7 -8.63 3.04 -4.35
C ASN A 7 -10.09 2.62 -4.10
N MET A 8 -10.83 2.29 -5.17
CA MET A 8 -12.23 1.86 -5.15
C MET A 8 -12.36 0.51 -5.86
N SER A 9 -12.73 -0.53 -5.11
CA SER A 9 -12.90 -1.91 -5.60
C SER A 9 -14.28 -2.11 -6.22
N ASN A 10 -15.32 -1.68 -5.49
CA ASN A 10 -16.70 -1.67 -5.96
C ASN A 10 -17.26 -0.25 -5.79
N SER A 11 -17.46 0.43 -6.93
CA SER A 11 -17.93 1.81 -6.95
C SER A 11 -19.39 1.98 -6.54
N ASP A 12 -20.25 0.98 -6.78
CA ASP A 12 -21.67 1.03 -6.41
C ASP A 12 -21.83 1.07 -4.88
N SER A 13 -21.06 0.22 -4.19
CA SER A 13 -21.06 0.17 -2.72
C SER A 13 -20.05 1.12 -2.06
N HIS A 14 -19.35 1.95 -2.84
CA HIS A 14 -18.24 2.79 -2.37
C HIS A 14 -17.21 2.02 -1.51
N ASN A 15 -16.93 0.78 -1.91
CA ASN A 15 -16.10 -0.15 -1.14
C ASN A 15 -14.64 -0.10 -1.60
N THR A 16 -13.73 0.05 -0.64
CA THR A 16 -12.28 0.17 -0.82
C THR A 16 -11.55 -1.15 -0.61
N TYR A 17 -12.21 -2.30 -0.75
CA TYR A 17 -11.59 -3.62 -0.57
C TYR A 17 -12.25 -4.74 -1.41
N PRO A 18 -11.47 -5.69 -2.00
CA PRO A 18 -10.01 -5.72 -2.11
C PRO A 18 -9.48 -4.80 -3.22
N LEU A 19 -8.26 -4.27 -3.07
CA LEU A 19 -7.67 -3.34 -4.04
C LEU A 19 -6.45 -3.95 -4.72
N PRO A 20 -6.57 -4.42 -5.98
CA PRO A 20 -5.40 -4.78 -6.76
C PRO A 20 -4.56 -3.52 -6.98
N THR A 21 -3.33 -3.55 -6.48
CA THR A 21 -2.43 -2.39 -6.43
C THR A 21 -1.05 -2.80 -6.95
N LEU A 22 -0.50 -2.00 -7.85
CA LEU A 22 0.84 -2.18 -8.39
C LEU A 22 1.79 -1.13 -7.81
N LEU A 23 2.94 -1.58 -7.34
CA LEU A 23 4.04 -0.72 -6.92
C LEU A 23 5.23 -0.93 -7.85
N ILE A 24 5.67 0.14 -8.50
CA ILE A 24 6.64 0.09 -9.60
C ILE A 24 7.89 0.89 -9.24
N GLY A 25 9.06 0.30 -9.50
CA GLY A 25 10.39 0.87 -9.24
C GLY A 25 11.03 0.33 -7.97
N GLY A 26 12.35 0.48 -7.81
CA GLY A 26 13.11 -0.14 -6.71
C GLY A 26 13.32 0.72 -5.45
N ALA A 27 12.68 1.89 -5.35
CA ALA A 27 12.83 2.82 -4.22
C ALA A 27 14.30 3.09 -3.80
N GLY A 28 15.21 3.23 -4.77
CA GLY A 28 16.65 3.41 -4.48
C GLY A 28 17.34 2.18 -3.88
N GLY A 29 16.83 0.98 -4.16
CA GLY A 29 17.32 -0.30 -3.62
C GLY A 29 16.56 -0.78 -2.39
N LYS A 30 15.59 -0.01 -1.89
CA LYS A 30 14.81 -0.35 -0.68
C LYS A 30 13.62 -1.28 -0.95
N LEU A 31 13.25 -1.48 -2.22
CA LEU A 31 12.11 -2.31 -2.59
C LEU A 31 12.53 -3.40 -3.58
N THR A 32 12.27 -4.66 -3.21
CA THR A 32 12.47 -5.81 -4.10
C THR A 32 11.23 -5.99 -4.99
N GLY A 33 11.40 -5.86 -6.31
CA GLY A 33 10.31 -6.08 -7.29
C GLY A 33 10.11 -7.56 -7.63
N GLY A 34 9.28 -7.83 -8.64
CA GLY A 34 9.09 -9.18 -9.20
C GLY A 34 8.30 -10.14 -8.31
N ARG A 35 7.41 -9.60 -7.46
CA ARG A 35 6.65 -10.35 -6.46
C ARG A 35 5.17 -10.06 -6.58
N HIS A 36 4.35 -11.06 -6.29
CA HIS A 36 2.93 -10.92 -6.02
C HIS A 36 2.70 -11.19 -4.55
N LEU A 37 2.19 -10.21 -3.81
CA LEU A 37 2.00 -10.29 -2.37
C LEU A 37 0.50 -10.38 -2.07
N GLU A 38 0.09 -11.45 -1.40
CA GLU A 38 -1.23 -11.54 -0.78
C GLU A 38 -1.11 -11.18 0.70
N LEU A 39 -1.86 -10.18 1.14
CA LEU A 39 -1.84 -9.70 2.52
C LEU A 39 -3.04 -10.27 3.30
N PRO A 40 -2.93 -10.40 4.64
CA PRO A 40 -4.05 -10.81 5.49
C PRO A 40 -5.31 -9.97 5.24
N ARG A 41 -6.48 -10.59 5.40
CA ARG A 41 -7.76 -9.94 5.12
C ARG A 41 -8.48 -9.61 6.43
N PRO A 42 -8.92 -8.36 6.66
CA PRO A 42 -8.68 -7.17 5.85
C PRO A 42 -7.31 -6.53 6.12
N THR A 43 -6.67 -5.97 5.10
CA THR A 43 -5.52 -5.05 5.27
C THR A 43 -5.91 -3.70 4.65
N PRO A 44 -5.98 -2.61 5.44
CA PRO A 44 -6.24 -1.27 4.90
C PRO A 44 -5.16 -0.84 3.91
N ILE A 45 -5.55 -0.21 2.80
CA ILE A 45 -4.59 0.36 1.85
C ILE A 45 -3.71 1.45 2.48
N ALA A 46 -4.22 2.09 3.54
CA ALA A 46 -3.47 3.01 4.38
C ALA A 46 -2.19 2.39 4.98
N ASN A 47 -2.15 1.07 5.23
CA ASN A 47 -0.94 0.41 5.72
C ASN A 47 0.17 0.41 4.65
N LEU A 48 -0.19 0.26 3.37
CA LEU A 48 0.74 0.43 2.26
C LEU A 48 1.25 1.88 2.21
N HIS A 49 0.36 2.88 2.27
CA HIS A 49 0.76 4.29 2.27
C HIS A 49 1.72 4.63 3.42
N LEU A 50 1.42 4.19 4.64
CA LEU A 50 2.29 4.39 5.81
C LEU A 50 3.68 3.77 5.59
N THR A 51 3.73 2.57 5.00
CA THR A 51 4.99 1.89 4.66
C THR A 51 5.80 2.68 3.63
N LEU A 52 5.14 3.21 2.58
CA LEU A 52 5.80 4.00 1.54
C LEU A 52 6.34 5.33 2.07
N LEU A 53 5.60 6.00 2.96
CA LEU A 53 6.07 7.22 3.62
C LEU A 53 7.36 6.96 4.41
N GLY A 54 7.40 5.88 5.19
CA GLY A 54 8.61 5.46 5.92
C GLY A 54 9.79 5.15 4.98
N MET A 55 9.56 4.44 3.86
CA MET A 55 10.60 4.17 2.86
C MET A 55 11.20 5.46 2.25
N LEU A 56 10.39 6.51 2.13
CA LEU A 56 10.78 7.82 1.62
C LEU A 56 11.40 8.73 2.70
N GLY A 57 11.53 8.27 3.95
CA GLY A 57 12.09 9.05 5.06
C GLY A 57 11.10 10.03 5.68
N ILE A 58 9.80 9.87 5.43
CA ILE A 58 8.74 10.69 6.02
C ILE A 58 8.16 9.92 7.21
N GLU A 59 8.63 10.26 8.41
CA GLU A 59 8.20 9.57 9.64
C GLU A 59 6.80 10.02 10.07
N ARG A 60 5.89 9.05 10.18
CA ARG A 60 4.51 9.18 10.67
C ARG A 60 4.19 7.96 11.55
N GLU A 61 3.44 8.17 12.62
CA GLU A 61 2.92 7.06 13.44
C GLU A 61 1.71 6.40 12.78
N THR A 62 0.88 7.20 12.09
CA THR A 62 -0.35 6.74 11.41
C THR A 62 -0.57 7.50 10.10
N PHE A 63 -1.39 6.92 9.21
CA PHE A 63 -1.89 7.56 8.00
C PHE A 63 -3.30 7.08 7.73
N GLY A 64 -4.30 7.97 7.67
CA GLY A 64 -5.70 7.56 7.45
C GLY A 64 -6.19 6.55 8.48
N ASP A 65 -6.73 5.42 8.01
CA ASP A 65 -7.19 4.29 8.82
C ASP A 65 -6.13 3.19 8.98
N SER A 66 -4.84 3.53 8.85
CA SER A 66 -3.75 2.56 8.99
C SER A 66 -3.74 1.91 10.38
N THR A 67 -3.57 0.61 10.42
CA THR A 67 -3.37 -0.18 11.64
C THR A 67 -1.91 -0.59 11.85
N GLY A 68 -1.03 -0.29 10.88
CA GLY A 68 0.40 -0.57 10.95
C GLY A 68 1.06 -0.47 9.57
N THR A 69 2.32 -0.89 9.49
CA THR A 69 3.04 -1.07 8.21
C THR A 69 2.84 -2.48 7.67
N ILE A 70 3.19 -2.68 6.40
CA ILE A 70 3.22 -4.00 5.76
C ILE A 70 4.66 -4.33 5.35
N ALA A 71 4.97 -5.62 5.33
CA ALA A 71 6.23 -6.10 4.75
C ALA A 71 6.14 -6.01 3.23
N LEU A 72 6.92 -5.10 2.65
CA LEU A 72 7.11 -4.99 1.22
C LEU A 72 8.28 -5.85 0.79
#